data_AF-L7C666-F1
#
_entry.id   AF-L7C666-F1
#
_cell.length_a   1.000
_cell.length_b   1.000
_cell.length_c   1.000
_cell.angle_alpha   90.00
_cell.angle_beta   90.00
_cell.angle_gamma   90.00
#
_symmetry.space_group_name_H-M   'P 1'
#
loop_
_entity.id
_entity.type
_entity.pdbx_description
1 polymer ?
#
loop_
_entity_poly.entity_id
_entity_poly.type
_entity_poly.pdbx_seq_one_letter_code
_entity_poly.pdbx_strand_id
1 'polypeptide(L)'
;MIEKFMFMKSVSGLRRSVLSSKRCQWPPVAGEAVAGINRAGWGVLLLMHIALAGSAWSTAVCAQEDAAKTEQAAQSPDERSLGVASPDDPDPYDDAAIQAELEEWDRQMRAMADKYAAPPGAKQITKLPDLWIDPKAKRIYIDGYVTMRKGALEMFACPVGTKEHESVVAAFAKSKEVHAALLALGTKSGTPVSYDPEFKPPTGQPVAVWVTWRDEAGKFKVADARTWVQNNETKEPLAEQWVFAGSQLWTDPVDKVTHYSADSGDMICVSNFSSAMLDVPFSSSAQAGNLLFLAHTEKIPEQATSVRLVLVPQFENDPTATTPPDETVLPVAKKASERTAGKSEAEKTGDAKAKTDSSEKASGTR
;
A
#
# COMPACT_ATOMS: atom_id res chain seq x y z
N MET A 1 -10.92 14.50 -2.08
CA MET A 1 -9.69 14.99 -1.40
C MET A 1 -8.67 13.85 -1.29
N ILE A 2 -9.05 12.68 -0.76
CA ILE A 2 -8.22 11.46 -0.72
C ILE A 2 -7.80 10.96 -2.13
N GLU A 3 -8.72 10.93 -3.10
CA GLU A 3 -8.40 10.50 -4.48
C GLU A 3 -7.38 11.41 -5.20
N LYS A 4 -7.36 12.71 -4.86
CA LYS A 4 -6.46 13.68 -5.51
C LYS A 4 -5.01 13.50 -5.05
N PHE A 5 -4.81 13.00 -3.83
CA PHE A 5 -3.51 12.84 -3.20
C PHE A 5 -2.79 11.54 -3.60
N MET A 6 -3.54 10.47 -3.91
CA MET A 6 -2.95 9.22 -4.43
C MET A 6 -2.19 9.43 -5.75
N PHE A 7 -2.59 10.42 -6.55
CA PHE A 7 -1.93 10.74 -7.81
C PHE A 7 -0.60 11.49 -7.62
N MET A 8 -0.46 12.31 -6.56
CA MET A 8 0.71 13.19 -6.37
C MET A 8 1.96 12.46 -5.84
N LYS A 9 1.81 11.36 -5.09
CA LYS A 9 2.96 10.53 -4.66
C LYS A 9 3.62 9.76 -5.82
N SER A 10 2.91 9.52 -6.93
CA SER A 10 3.45 8.84 -8.12
C SER A 10 4.41 9.72 -8.93
N VAL A 11 4.29 11.04 -8.83
CA VAL A 11 4.99 11.99 -9.73
C VAL A 11 6.25 12.60 -9.09
N SER A 12 6.46 12.48 -7.77
CA SER A 12 7.54 13.15 -7.03
C SER A 12 8.87 12.37 -6.95
N GLY A 13 9.12 11.46 -7.90
CA GLY A 13 10.36 10.66 -7.98
C GLY A 13 11.49 11.24 -8.84
N LEU A 14 11.32 12.38 -9.51
CA LEU A 14 12.38 12.95 -10.36
C LEU A 14 13.23 13.99 -9.61
N ARG A 15 14.29 13.54 -8.94
CA ARG A 15 15.39 14.45 -8.54
C ARG A 15 16.15 14.91 -9.79
N ARG A 16 16.16 16.21 -10.06
CA ARG A 16 17.07 16.84 -11.02
C ARG A 16 18.50 16.77 -10.50
N SER A 17 19.35 15.97 -11.13
CA SER A 17 20.80 16.09 -11.00
C SER A 17 21.29 17.27 -11.83
N VAL A 18 21.94 18.25 -11.20
CA VAL A 18 22.63 19.34 -11.87
C VAL A 18 23.91 18.79 -12.52
N LEU A 19 23.88 18.53 -13.83
CA LEU A 19 25.06 18.17 -14.60
C LEU A 19 25.79 19.44 -15.05
N SER A 20 26.98 19.63 -14.48
CA SER A 20 27.99 20.58 -14.95
C SER A 20 28.47 20.19 -16.35
N SER A 21 28.36 21.11 -17.29
CA SER A 21 28.79 20.94 -18.67
C SER A 21 30.31 20.94 -18.79
N LYS A 22 30.89 19.77 -19.06
CA LYS A 22 32.21 19.66 -19.70
C LYS A 22 32.07 18.85 -20.98
N ARG A 23 32.37 19.50 -22.12
CA ARG A 23 32.46 18.88 -23.44
C ARG A 23 33.46 17.72 -23.41
N CYS A 24 33.00 16.53 -23.75
CA CYS A 24 33.86 15.45 -24.25
C CYS A 24 33.35 15.05 -25.63
N GLN A 25 34.24 15.19 -26.62
CA GLN A 25 34.03 14.78 -28.01
C GLN A 25 33.96 13.24 -28.07
N TRP A 26 32.99 12.72 -28.81
CA TRP A 26 32.93 11.32 -29.21
C TRP A 26 33.63 11.15 -30.56
N PRO A 27 34.43 10.08 -30.77
CA PRO A 27 34.97 9.75 -32.09
C PRO A 27 33.89 9.10 -32.98
N PRO A 28 34.00 9.21 -34.32
CA PRO A 28 33.01 8.66 -35.24
C PRO A 28 33.12 7.14 -35.36
N VAL A 29 31.98 6.46 -35.41
CA VAL A 29 31.88 5.03 -35.72
C VAL A 29 31.90 4.88 -37.25
N ALA A 30 32.93 4.22 -37.77
CA ALA A 30 33.04 3.86 -39.17
C ALA A 30 32.14 2.65 -39.47
N GLY A 31 31.35 2.75 -40.53
CA GLY A 31 30.66 1.62 -41.14
C GLY A 31 31.56 0.92 -42.14
N GLU A 32 31.54 -0.41 -42.12
CA GLU A 32 31.96 -1.24 -43.26
C GLU A 32 30.87 -2.28 -43.53
N ALA A 33 30.35 -2.22 -44.75
CA ALA A 33 29.74 -3.36 -45.43
C ALA A 33 30.82 -4.00 -46.32
N VAL A 34 30.68 -5.29 -46.64
CA VAL A 34 30.62 -5.84 -48.03
C VAL A 34 30.88 -7.36 -48.07
N ALA A 35 29.99 -8.05 -48.81
CA ALA A 35 30.10 -9.31 -49.60
C ALA A 35 30.52 -10.63 -48.93
N GLY A 36 30.02 -11.81 -49.31
CA GLY A 36 29.06 -12.18 -50.35
C GLY A 36 29.16 -13.68 -50.69
N ILE A 37 28.11 -14.19 -51.32
CA ILE A 37 28.07 -15.29 -52.32
C ILE A 37 28.19 -16.75 -51.77
N ASN A 38 27.12 -17.55 -51.88
CA ASN A 38 26.96 -18.48 -53.01
C ASN A 38 25.56 -19.13 -53.13
N ARG A 39 25.17 -19.33 -54.39
CA ARG A 39 23.92 -19.90 -54.90
C ARG A 39 23.99 -21.44 -55.01
N ALA A 40 22.84 -22.10 -54.84
CA ALA A 40 22.28 -23.15 -55.71
C ALA A 40 20.90 -23.50 -55.12
N GLY A 41 19.75 -23.53 -55.82
CA GLY A 41 19.48 -23.71 -57.23
C GLY A 41 18.77 -25.05 -57.44
N TRP A 42 17.64 -25.01 -58.16
CA TRP A 42 16.73 -26.09 -58.64
C TRP A 42 15.43 -26.18 -57.81
N GLY A 43 14.23 -25.97 -58.33
CA GLY A 43 13.76 -25.89 -59.72
C GLY A 43 12.64 -26.93 -59.95
N VAL A 44 11.64 -26.57 -60.78
CA VAL A 44 10.40 -27.30 -61.18
C VAL A 44 9.20 -27.02 -60.26
N LEU A 45 8.18 -26.20 -60.56
CA LEU A 45 7.57 -25.62 -61.77
C LEU A 45 6.68 -26.56 -62.62
N LEU A 46 5.35 -26.48 -62.42
CA LEU A 46 4.27 -26.46 -63.45
C LEU A 46 2.93 -26.19 -62.71
N LEU A 47 2.20 -25.07 -62.89
CA LEU A 47 1.34 -24.67 -64.03
C LEU A 47 0.15 -25.65 -64.21
N MET A 48 -1.12 -25.29 -64.42
CA MET A 48 -1.85 -24.06 -64.80
C MET A 48 -3.35 -24.46 -64.72
N HIS A 49 -4.38 -23.60 -64.54
CA HIS A 49 -4.98 -22.80 -65.63
C HIS A 49 -6.26 -22.05 -65.20
N ILE A 50 -6.32 -20.76 -65.63
CA ILE A 50 -7.44 -20.08 -66.35
C ILE A 50 -8.69 -19.70 -65.50
N ALA A 51 -9.26 -18.48 -65.52
CA ALA A 51 -9.50 -17.49 -66.60
C ALA A 51 -9.55 -16.04 -66.04
N LEU A 52 -8.86 -15.07 -66.68
CA LEU A 52 -9.38 -13.95 -67.50
C LEU A 52 -10.52 -13.11 -66.88
N ALA A 53 -10.21 -11.85 -66.52
CA ALA A 53 -10.42 -10.62 -67.30
C ALA A 53 -11.85 -10.06 -67.10
N GLY A 54 -12.09 -8.80 -66.70
CA GLY A 54 -11.29 -7.60 -66.87
C GLY A 54 -12.17 -6.58 -67.59
N SER A 55 -12.39 -5.46 -66.91
CA SER A 55 -12.69 -4.11 -67.43
C SER A 55 -14.10 -3.54 -67.30
N ALA A 56 -14.06 -2.33 -66.72
CA ALA A 56 -14.82 -1.12 -66.99
C ALA A 56 -16.29 -1.04 -66.50
N TRP A 57 -16.47 -0.22 -65.46
CA TRP A 57 -17.55 0.77 -65.47
C TRP A 57 -17.07 2.13 -64.97
N SER A 58 -17.15 3.10 -65.87
CA SER A 58 -17.36 4.52 -65.58
C SER A 58 -18.71 4.90 -66.18
N THR A 59 -19.60 5.49 -65.37
CA THR A 59 -20.63 6.47 -65.75
C THR A 59 -20.90 7.29 -64.47
N ALA A 60 -20.43 8.53 -64.37
CA ALA A 60 -21.11 9.75 -64.84
C ALA A 60 -22.48 9.95 -64.17
N VAL A 61 -22.51 10.78 -63.11
CA VAL A 61 -23.67 11.58 -62.72
C VAL A 61 -23.20 13.04 -62.63
N CYS A 62 -24.02 13.91 -63.23
CA CYS A 62 -23.74 15.29 -63.56
C CYS A 62 -23.50 16.22 -62.37
N ALA A 63 -22.70 17.23 -62.68
CA ALA A 63 -22.44 18.44 -61.93
C ALA A 63 -23.69 19.29 -61.70
N GLN A 64 -23.71 19.97 -60.56
CA GLN A 64 -24.19 21.34 -60.47
C GLN A 64 -23.05 22.17 -59.88
N GLU A 65 -22.54 23.09 -60.70
CA GLU A 65 -21.68 24.18 -60.28
C GLU A 65 -22.50 25.11 -59.38
N ASP A 66 -21.97 25.46 -58.21
CA ASP A 66 -22.24 26.75 -57.63
C ASP A 66 -20.95 27.37 -57.12
N ALA A 67 -20.87 28.66 -57.39
CA ALA A 67 -19.68 29.45 -57.50
C ALA A 67 -18.92 29.64 -56.19
N ALA A 68 -17.62 29.82 -56.36
CA ALA A 68 -16.69 30.30 -55.35
C ALA A 68 -17.21 31.56 -54.62
N LYS A 69 -17.25 31.47 -53.29
CA LYS A 69 -16.91 32.59 -52.40
C LYS A 69 -15.83 32.11 -51.44
N THR A 70 -14.62 32.54 -51.76
CA THR A 70 -13.43 32.43 -50.92
C THR A 70 -13.64 33.29 -49.68
N GLU A 71 -13.91 32.68 -48.53
CA GLU A 71 -13.58 33.26 -47.23
C GLU A 71 -12.42 32.45 -46.66
N GLN A 72 -11.22 33.06 -46.72
CA GLN A 72 -10.04 32.60 -46.01
C GLN A 72 -10.32 32.73 -44.51
N ALA A 73 -10.88 31.69 -43.90
CA ALA A 73 -10.74 31.48 -42.47
C ALA A 73 -9.29 31.05 -42.22
N ALA A 74 -8.43 32.00 -41.91
CA ALA A 74 -7.11 31.75 -41.36
C ALA A 74 -7.30 30.97 -40.05
N GLN A 75 -7.18 29.65 -40.13
CA GLN A 75 -7.04 28.80 -38.96
C GLN A 75 -5.70 29.13 -38.32
N SER A 76 -5.74 29.92 -37.24
CA SER A 76 -4.65 30.00 -36.29
C SER A 76 -4.33 28.58 -35.78
N PRO A 77 -3.06 28.19 -35.65
CA PRO A 77 -2.71 26.92 -35.06
C PRO A 77 -3.31 26.84 -33.65
N ASP A 78 -4.06 25.78 -33.39
CA ASP A 78 -4.51 25.39 -32.05
C ASP A 78 -3.26 25.03 -31.23
N GLU A 79 -2.62 26.05 -30.65
CA GLU A 79 -1.66 25.86 -29.59
C GLU A 79 -2.43 25.16 -28.47
N ARG A 80 -2.11 23.89 -28.23
CA ARG A 80 -2.30 23.29 -26.90
C ARG A 80 -1.48 24.13 -25.94
N SER A 81 -2.11 25.20 -25.44
CA SER A 81 -1.65 25.97 -24.31
C SER A 81 -1.52 24.97 -23.17
N LEU A 82 -0.29 24.56 -22.89
CA LEU A 82 0.06 24.12 -21.55
C LEU A 82 -0.27 25.33 -20.69
N GLY A 83 -1.47 25.32 -20.08
CA GLY A 83 -2.03 26.46 -19.37
C GLY A 83 -0.95 27.09 -18.50
N VAL A 84 -0.48 28.26 -18.90
CA VAL A 84 0.41 29.05 -18.06
C VAL A 84 -0.45 29.42 -16.86
N ALA A 85 -0.05 28.95 -15.68
CA ALA A 85 -0.72 29.27 -14.44
C ALA A 85 -0.92 30.79 -14.36
N SER A 86 -2.16 31.21 -14.13
CA SER A 86 -2.49 32.61 -13.87
C SER A 86 -1.64 33.10 -12.68
N PRO A 87 -1.26 34.38 -12.61
CA PRO A 87 -0.64 34.95 -11.40
C PRO A 87 -1.49 34.77 -10.13
N ASP A 88 -2.80 34.56 -10.32
CA ASP A 88 -3.77 34.27 -9.25
C ASP A 88 -3.95 32.76 -8.98
N ASP A 89 -3.36 31.87 -9.80
CA ASP A 89 -3.37 30.44 -9.52
C ASP A 89 -2.42 30.17 -8.34
N PRO A 90 -2.84 29.38 -7.34
CA PRO A 90 -1.97 29.03 -6.23
C PRO A 90 -0.71 28.36 -6.76
N ASP A 91 0.46 28.83 -6.31
CA ASP A 91 1.73 28.21 -6.67
C ASP A 91 1.68 26.73 -6.27
N PRO A 92 1.71 25.78 -7.22
CA PRO A 92 1.65 24.36 -6.90
C PRO A 92 2.90 23.87 -6.12
N TYR A 93 3.89 24.75 -5.94
CA TYR A 93 5.11 24.55 -5.16
C TYR A 93 5.22 25.52 -3.97
N ASP A 94 4.11 26.08 -3.47
CA ASP A 94 4.12 26.79 -2.19
C ASP A 94 4.46 25.79 -1.06
N ASP A 95 5.73 25.80 -0.66
CA ASP A 95 6.27 24.96 0.40
C ASP A 95 5.43 25.09 1.69
N ALA A 96 4.90 26.27 2.03
CA ALA A 96 4.12 26.47 3.25
C ALA A 96 2.74 25.80 3.16
N ALA A 97 2.05 25.92 2.01
CA ALA A 97 0.77 25.23 1.78
C ALA A 97 0.95 23.70 1.76
N ILE A 98 2.01 23.20 1.13
CA ILE A 98 2.34 21.77 1.10
C ILE A 98 2.63 21.25 2.52
N GLN A 99 3.41 21.98 3.33
CA GLN A 99 3.67 21.58 4.72
C GLN A 99 2.37 21.56 5.54
N ALA A 100 1.51 22.58 5.41
CA ALA A 100 0.24 22.62 6.14
C ALA A 100 -0.69 21.44 5.77
N GLU A 101 -0.70 21.03 4.49
CA GLU A 101 -1.44 19.86 4.02
C GLU A 101 -0.85 18.56 4.59
N LEU A 102 0.47 18.41 4.60
CA LEU A 102 1.14 17.25 5.20
C LEU A 102 0.88 17.15 6.70
N GLU A 103 0.92 18.27 7.42
CA GLU A 103 0.62 18.30 8.86
C GLU A 103 -0.84 17.94 9.15
N GLU A 104 -1.79 18.39 8.32
CA GLU A 104 -3.20 18.00 8.43
C GLU A 104 -3.39 16.52 8.15
N TRP A 105 -2.72 16.00 7.12
CA TRP A 105 -2.72 14.57 6.82
C TRP A 105 -2.16 13.74 7.99
N ASP A 106 -1.02 14.15 8.56
CA ASP A 106 -0.42 13.50 9.73
C ASP A 106 -1.38 13.54 10.94
N ARG A 107 -2.06 14.67 11.17
CA ARG A 107 -3.09 14.79 12.23
C ARG A 107 -4.24 13.81 12.01
N GLN A 108 -4.76 13.71 10.78
CA GLN A 108 -5.86 12.80 10.46
C GLN A 108 -5.44 11.34 10.61
N MET A 109 -4.25 10.98 10.12
CA MET A 109 -3.70 9.62 10.27
C MET A 109 -3.52 9.26 11.74
N ARG A 110 -2.99 10.19 12.56
CA ARG A 110 -2.89 9.97 14.00
C ARG A 110 -4.23 9.87 14.70
N ALA A 111 -5.21 10.68 14.33
CA ALA A 111 -6.56 10.55 14.89
C ALA A 111 -7.19 9.17 14.59
N MET A 112 -6.92 8.59 13.41
CA MET A 112 -7.37 7.24 13.08
C MET A 112 -6.61 6.16 13.86
N ALA A 113 -5.29 6.29 13.98
CA ALA A 113 -4.44 5.37 14.73
C ALA A 113 -4.78 5.35 16.22
N ASP A 114 -4.96 6.53 16.82
CA ASP A 114 -5.21 6.69 18.26
C ASP A 114 -6.68 6.46 18.66
N LYS A 115 -7.55 6.05 17.74
CA LYS A 115 -8.98 5.84 18.01
C LYS A 115 -9.22 4.76 19.06
N TYR A 116 -8.41 3.71 19.03
CA TYR A 116 -8.51 2.57 19.95
C TYR A 116 -7.35 2.57 20.93
N ALA A 117 -7.63 2.26 22.19
CA ALA A 117 -6.59 2.03 23.18
C ALA A 117 -5.87 0.69 22.92
N ALA A 118 -4.72 0.52 23.56
CA ALA A 118 -3.98 -0.74 23.55
C ALA A 118 -4.89 -1.90 24.01
N PRO A 119 -4.84 -3.07 23.33
CA PRO A 119 -5.57 -4.25 23.76
C PRO A 119 -5.13 -4.68 25.19
N PRO A 120 -6.06 -5.04 26.08
CA PRO A 120 -5.73 -5.49 27.43
C PRO A 120 -4.80 -6.71 27.40
N GLY A 121 -3.75 -6.70 28.24
CA GLY A 121 -2.79 -7.81 28.33
C GLY A 121 -1.77 -7.89 27.20
N ALA A 122 -1.91 -7.06 26.16
CA ALA A 122 -0.95 -6.98 25.07
C ALA A 122 0.23 -6.08 25.41
N LYS A 123 1.41 -6.39 24.85
CA LYS A 123 2.65 -5.63 25.01
C LYS A 123 3.02 -5.01 23.67
N GLN A 124 3.33 -3.72 23.67
CA GLN A 124 3.80 -3.02 22.49
C GLN A 124 5.21 -3.52 22.13
N ILE A 125 5.45 -3.80 20.84
CA ILE A 125 6.71 -4.42 20.41
C ILE A 125 7.79 -3.41 20.00
N THR A 126 7.37 -2.24 19.51
CA THR A 126 8.26 -1.13 19.15
C THR A 126 7.90 0.12 19.96
N LYS A 127 8.63 1.23 19.71
CA LYS A 127 8.26 2.54 20.26
C LYS A 127 7.03 3.15 19.57
N LEU A 128 6.59 2.59 18.43
CA LEU A 128 5.44 3.09 17.67
C LEU A 128 4.14 2.47 18.21
N PRO A 129 3.09 3.29 18.43
CA PRO A 129 1.96 2.94 19.30
C PRO A 129 0.92 1.99 18.70
N ASP A 130 1.18 1.32 17.57
CA ASP A 130 0.12 0.73 16.74
C ASP A 130 0.27 -0.78 16.47
N LEU A 131 1.24 -1.42 17.15
CA LEU A 131 1.55 -2.85 17.04
C LEU A 131 1.80 -3.47 18.42
N TRP A 132 1.02 -4.51 18.74
CA TRP A 132 1.11 -5.22 20.02
C TRP A 132 1.16 -6.73 19.85
N ILE A 133 1.82 -7.40 20.78
CA ILE A 133 1.83 -8.85 20.95
C ILE A 133 1.07 -9.25 22.21
N ASP A 134 0.29 -10.31 22.14
CA ASP A 134 -0.31 -10.96 23.29
C ASP A 134 0.13 -12.42 23.33
N PRO A 135 1.22 -12.72 24.05
CA PRO A 135 1.75 -14.07 24.15
C PRO A 135 0.79 -15.05 24.82
N LYS A 136 -0.14 -14.57 25.67
CA LYS A 136 -1.10 -15.43 26.37
C LYS A 136 -2.21 -15.87 25.42
N ALA A 137 -2.75 -14.93 24.65
CA ALA A 137 -3.74 -15.21 23.62
C ALA A 137 -3.14 -15.62 22.27
N LYS A 138 -1.80 -15.72 22.18
CA LYS A 138 -1.02 -16.09 20.99
C LYS A 138 -1.44 -15.35 19.72
N ARG A 139 -1.56 -14.03 19.81
CA ARG A 139 -1.97 -13.19 18.68
C ARG A 139 -1.27 -11.84 18.68
N ILE A 140 -1.25 -11.18 17.54
CA ILE A 140 -0.78 -9.80 17.42
C ILE A 140 -1.91 -8.89 16.95
N TYR A 141 -1.81 -7.62 17.30
CA TYR A 141 -2.79 -6.60 16.94
C TYR A 141 -2.11 -5.48 16.17
N ILE A 142 -2.74 -5.04 15.09
CA ILE A 142 -2.24 -4.00 14.21
C ILE A 142 -3.36 -3.02 13.95
N ASP A 143 -3.18 -1.76 14.32
CA ASP A 143 -4.16 -0.72 13.98
C ASP A 143 -3.98 -0.25 12.53
N GLY A 144 -5.09 0.15 11.93
CA GLY A 144 -5.15 0.59 10.54
C GLY A 144 -6.47 1.26 10.19
N TYR A 145 -6.71 1.46 8.90
CA TYR A 145 -7.98 1.98 8.39
C TYR A 145 -8.31 1.39 7.02
N VAL A 146 -9.61 1.41 6.68
CA VAL A 146 -10.09 0.98 5.36
C VAL A 146 -9.71 1.98 4.28
N THR A 147 -9.07 1.50 3.20
CA THR A 147 -8.64 2.28 2.04
C THR A 147 -9.50 2.02 0.82
N MET A 148 -9.52 0.79 0.32
CA MET A 148 -10.27 0.42 -0.88
C MET A 148 -11.45 -0.49 -0.54
N ARG A 149 -12.64 -0.13 -1.04
CA ARG A 149 -13.85 -0.95 -0.88
C ARG A 149 -14.29 -1.64 -2.17
N LYS A 150 -13.75 -1.22 -3.31
CA LYS A 150 -14.14 -1.68 -4.64
C LYS A 150 -12.91 -1.63 -5.55
N GLY A 151 -12.67 -2.70 -6.28
CA GLY A 151 -11.52 -2.81 -7.17
C GLY A 151 -10.89 -4.20 -7.09
N ALA A 152 -9.95 -4.45 -8.01
CA ALA A 152 -9.12 -5.65 -7.96
C ALA A 152 -8.07 -5.51 -6.86
N LEU A 153 -7.79 -6.62 -6.17
CA LEU A 153 -6.88 -6.66 -5.03
C LEU A 153 -5.59 -7.37 -5.39
N GLU A 154 -4.47 -6.75 -5.05
CA GLU A 154 -3.19 -7.44 -4.90
C GLU A 154 -2.94 -7.80 -3.42
N MET A 155 -3.40 -6.92 -2.52
CA MET A 155 -3.22 -7.03 -1.08
C MET A 155 -4.56 -7.02 -0.35
N PHE A 156 -4.65 -7.78 0.72
CA PHE A 156 -5.64 -7.50 1.76
C PHE A 156 -5.23 -6.29 2.60
N ALA A 157 -3.96 -6.25 3.05
CA ALA A 157 -3.43 -5.14 3.84
C ALA A 157 -1.99 -4.77 3.43
N CYS A 158 -1.66 -3.48 3.52
CA CYS A 158 -0.32 -2.92 3.29
C CYS A 158 0.06 -1.92 4.39
N PRO A 159 1.34 -1.58 4.60
CA PRO A 159 1.71 -0.41 5.40
C PRO A 159 1.14 0.89 4.83
N VAL A 160 0.84 1.86 5.69
CA VAL A 160 0.48 3.23 5.25
C VAL A 160 1.60 3.84 4.39
N GLY A 161 1.23 4.49 3.30
CA GLY A 161 2.08 5.17 2.33
C GLY A 161 2.69 4.27 1.25
N THR A 162 2.09 3.12 0.97
CA THR A 162 2.60 2.13 0.01
C THR A 162 1.58 1.77 -1.08
N LYS A 163 0.77 0.72 -0.87
CA LYS A 163 -0.10 0.07 -1.85
C LYS A 163 -1.59 0.24 -1.54
N GLU A 164 -1.99 1.36 -0.93
CA GLU A 164 -3.38 1.57 -0.49
C GLU A 164 -4.42 1.55 -1.62
N HIS A 165 -3.99 1.83 -2.85
CA HIS A 165 -4.83 1.81 -4.05
C HIS A 165 -5.21 0.40 -4.51
N GLU A 166 -4.56 -0.64 -3.97
CA GLU A 166 -4.78 -2.06 -4.28
C GLU A 166 -4.90 -2.93 -3.02
N SER A 167 -5.12 -2.27 -1.87
CA SER A 167 -5.27 -2.87 -0.54
C SER A 167 -6.60 -2.49 0.11
N VAL A 168 -7.21 -3.40 0.87
CA VAL A 168 -8.44 -3.08 1.64
C VAL A 168 -8.11 -2.29 2.91
N VAL A 169 -7.00 -2.62 3.57
CA VAL A 169 -6.57 -2.00 4.83
C VAL A 169 -5.17 -1.42 4.71
N ALA A 170 -4.99 -0.17 5.15
CA ALA A 170 -3.67 0.37 5.41
C ALA A 170 -3.34 0.26 6.91
N ALA A 171 -2.24 -0.39 7.23
CA ALA A 171 -1.77 -0.67 8.58
C ALA A 171 -0.73 0.36 9.05
N PHE A 172 -0.85 0.82 10.29
CA PHE A 172 0.09 1.76 10.93
C PHE A 172 1.38 1.11 11.43
N ALA A 173 1.69 -0.11 10.98
CA ALA A 173 2.91 -0.85 11.31
C ALA A 173 3.68 -1.22 10.04
N LYS A 174 5.01 -1.33 10.15
CA LYS A 174 5.84 -1.84 9.05
C LYS A 174 5.78 -3.36 8.99
N SER A 175 5.85 -3.93 7.79
CA SER A 175 5.83 -5.38 7.57
C SER A 175 6.94 -6.10 8.36
N LYS A 176 8.15 -5.55 8.43
CA LYS A 176 9.24 -6.15 9.23
C LYS A 176 8.95 -6.22 10.73
N GLU A 177 8.18 -5.27 11.26
CA GLU A 177 7.81 -5.22 12.67
C GLU A 177 6.74 -6.28 12.96
N VAL A 178 5.77 -6.41 12.05
CA VAL A 178 4.76 -7.48 12.09
C VAL A 178 5.42 -8.86 11.96
N HIS A 179 6.39 -9.03 11.05
CA HIS A 179 7.19 -10.24 10.93
C HIS A 179 7.89 -10.59 12.26
N ALA A 180 8.60 -9.63 12.86
CA ALA A 180 9.26 -9.83 14.14
C ALA A 180 8.27 -10.21 15.26
N ALA A 181 7.07 -9.64 15.24
CA ALA A 181 5.99 -9.96 16.19
C ALA A 181 5.47 -11.39 16.04
N LEU A 182 5.29 -11.88 14.80
CA LEU A 182 4.91 -13.26 14.53
C LEU A 182 6.00 -14.24 14.99
N LEU A 183 7.27 -13.94 14.73
CA LEU A 183 8.40 -14.73 15.23
C LEU A 183 8.46 -14.73 16.76
N ALA A 184 8.21 -13.60 17.41
CA ALA A 184 8.21 -13.49 18.88
C ALA A 184 7.12 -14.34 19.54
N LEU A 185 6.02 -14.65 18.83
CA LEU A 185 5.01 -15.61 19.26
C LEU A 185 5.41 -17.08 19.02
N GLY A 186 6.54 -17.34 18.35
CA GLY A 186 6.98 -18.68 17.96
C GLY A 186 6.38 -19.18 16.64
N THR A 187 5.78 -18.29 15.83
CA THR A 187 5.24 -18.65 14.51
C THR A 187 6.36 -19.06 13.57
N LYS A 188 6.18 -20.15 12.83
CA LYS A 188 7.16 -20.63 11.86
C LYS A 188 6.94 -20.00 10.49
N SER A 189 7.93 -19.23 10.05
CA SER A 189 7.99 -18.73 8.66
C SER A 189 8.25 -19.89 7.71
N GLY A 190 7.61 -19.88 6.53
CA GLY A 190 7.94 -20.77 5.43
C GLY A 190 8.77 -20.05 4.36
N THR A 191 8.30 -20.10 3.12
CA THR A 191 8.97 -19.51 1.95
C THR A 191 7.98 -18.73 1.10
N PRO A 192 8.34 -17.54 0.59
CA PRO A 192 7.57 -16.86 -0.45
C PRO A 192 7.42 -17.70 -1.72
N VAL A 193 6.52 -17.27 -2.61
CA VAL A 193 6.34 -17.88 -3.93
C VAL A 193 7.66 -17.93 -4.72
N SER A 194 7.87 -19.02 -5.46
CA SER A 194 8.91 -19.14 -6.48
C SER A 194 8.24 -19.33 -7.83
N TYR A 195 8.62 -18.56 -8.85
CA TYR A 195 8.11 -18.73 -10.22
C TYR A 195 9.08 -19.52 -11.10
N ASP A 196 10.38 -19.29 -10.92
CA ASP A 196 11.45 -19.96 -11.67
C ASP A 196 12.23 -20.93 -10.79
N PRO A 197 12.73 -22.06 -11.33
CA PRO A 197 12.42 -22.62 -12.66
C PRO A 197 11.03 -23.29 -12.73
N GLU A 198 10.38 -23.49 -11.59
CA GLU A 198 9.05 -24.10 -11.46
C GLU A 198 8.26 -23.31 -10.42
N PHE A 199 6.94 -23.15 -10.66
CA PHE A 199 6.04 -22.53 -9.71
C PHE A 199 5.98 -23.35 -8.41
N LYS A 200 6.29 -22.70 -7.29
CA LYS A 200 6.08 -23.21 -5.93
C LYS A 200 5.25 -22.21 -5.16
N PRO A 201 4.07 -22.61 -4.63
CA PRO A 201 3.24 -21.70 -3.86
C PRO A 201 3.96 -21.27 -2.57
N PRO A 202 3.54 -20.14 -1.99
CA PRO A 202 3.98 -19.75 -0.66
C PRO A 202 3.72 -20.87 0.36
N THR A 203 4.65 -21.05 1.28
CA THR A 203 4.52 -22.00 2.40
C THR A 203 4.68 -21.28 3.72
N GLY A 204 4.23 -21.89 4.81
CA GLY A 204 4.40 -21.34 6.15
C GLY A 204 3.31 -21.79 7.09
N GLN A 205 3.41 -21.40 8.36
CA GLN A 205 2.35 -21.65 9.31
C GLN A 205 1.11 -20.80 8.94
N PRO A 206 -0.11 -21.37 8.89
CA PRO A 206 -1.32 -20.60 8.64
C PRO A 206 -1.56 -19.53 9.70
N VAL A 207 -2.08 -18.38 9.30
CA VAL A 207 -2.42 -17.25 10.17
C VAL A 207 -3.84 -16.81 9.85
N ALA A 208 -4.73 -16.91 10.82
CA ALA A 208 -6.06 -16.34 10.71
C ALA A 208 -5.99 -14.82 10.88
N VAL A 209 -6.68 -14.09 10.01
CA VAL A 209 -6.73 -12.62 10.04
C VAL A 209 -8.16 -12.19 10.34
N TRP A 210 -8.36 -11.51 11.46
CA TRP A 210 -9.63 -10.90 11.82
C TRP A 210 -9.55 -9.39 11.67
N VAL A 211 -10.65 -8.78 11.24
CA VAL A 211 -10.81 -7.32 11.28
C VAL A 211 -11.83 -6.98 12.35
N THR A 212 -11.45 -6.07 13.25
CA THR A 212 -12.34 -5.56 14.28
C THR A 212 -12.50 -4.05 14.15
N TRP A 213 -13.72 -3.56 14.34
CA TRP A 213 -14.01 -2.12 14.29
C TRP A 213 -15.24 -1.80 15.13
N ARG A 214 -15.50 -0.49 15.31
CA ARG A 214 -16.78 0.00 15.82
C ARG A 214 -17.55 0.66 14.68
N ASP A 215 -18.82 0.30 14.54
CA ASP A 215 -19.71 0.98 13.59
C ASP A 215 -20.05 2.40 14.06
N GLU A 216 -20.85 3.13 13.27
CA GLU A 216 -21.25 4.50 13.58
C GLU A 216 -21.99 4.63 14.92
N ALA A 217 -22.70 3.57 15.34
CA ALA A 217 -23.37 3.50 16.63
C ALA A 217 -22.43 3.12 17.79
N GLY A 218 -21.13 2.94 17.51
CA GLY A 218 -20.12 2.53 18.47
C GLY A 218 -20.13 1.03 18.80
N LYS A 219 -20.96 0.23 18.13
CA LYS A 219 -21.09 -1.20 18.38
C LYS A 219 -19.90 -1.94 17.81
N PHE A 220 -19.34 -2.86 18.60
CA PHE A 220 -18.28 -3.75 18.16
C PHE A 220 -18.72 -4.63 17.00
N LYS A 221 -17.85 -4.73 16.00
CA LYS A 221 -17.96 -5.58 14.84
C LYS A 221 -16.67 -6.36 14.67
N VAL A 222 -16.82 -7.58 14.21
CA VAL A 222 -15.73 -8.49 13.86
C VAL A 222 -16.08 -9.20 12.56
N ALA A 223 -15.11 -9.35 11.68
CA ALA A 223 -15.23 -10.12 10.46
C ALA A 223 -13.95 -10.94 10.23
N ASP A 224 -14.11 -12.13 9.67
CA ASP A 224 -12.99 -12.87 9.08
C ASP A 224 -12.56 -12.09 7.82
N ALA A 225 -11.28 -11.71 7.74
CA ALA A 225 -10.74 -10.93 6.62
C ALA A 225 -10.98 -11.60 5.27
N ARG A 226 -11.05 -12.94 5.23
CA ARG A 226 -11.36 -13.69 4.02
C ARG A 226 -12.72 -13.33 3.41
N THR A 227 -13.68 -12.90 4.23
CA THR A 227 -15.01 -12.50 3.76
C THR A 227 -15.03 -11.15 3.05
N TRP A 228 -14.00 -10.33 3.25
CA TRP A 228 -13.80 -9.05 2.57
C TRP A 228 -13.14 -9.20 1.20
N VAL A 229 -12.63 -10.40 0.90
CA VAL A 229 -11.97 -10.75 -0.36
C VAL A 229 -12.89 -11.69 -1.13
N GLN A 230 -13.33 -11.29 -2.32
CA GLN A 230 -14.23 -12.07 -3.17
C GLN A 230 -13.51 -12.53 -4.43
N ASN A 231 -13.65 -13.81 -4.78
CA ASN A 231 -13.16 -14.31 -6.06
C ASN A 231 -13.94 -13.68 -7.22
N ASN A 232 -13.24 -13.17 -8.23
CA ASN A 232 -13.83 -12.46 -9.35
C ASN A 232 -14.73 -13.36 -10.21
N GLU A 233 -14.42 -14.65 -10.34
CA GLU A 233 -15.18 -15.59 -11.16
C GLU A 233 -16.32 -16.24 -10.36
N THR A 234 -16.01 -16.85 -9.22
CA THR A 234 -16.98 -17.65 -8.45
C THR A 234 -17.88 -16.80 -7.55
N LYS A 235 -17.49 -15.55 -7.25
CA LYS A 235 -18.13 -14.66 -6.28
C LYS A 235 -18.15 -15.17 -4.85
N GLU A 236 -17.42 -16.24 -4.57
CA GLU A 236 -17.22 -16.80 -3.23
C GLU A 236 -16.14 -16.03 -2.47
N PRO A 237 -16.19 -15.99 -1.12
CA PRO A 237 -15.12 -15.42 -0.33
C PRO A 237 -13.83 -16.25 -0.43
N LEU A 238 -12.70 -15.67 -0.03
CA LEU A 238 -11.42 -16.38 0.04
C LEU A 238 -11.56 -17.63 0.92
N ALA A 239 -11.22 -18.81 0.38
CA ALA A 239 -11.45 -20.07 1.07
C ALA A 239 -10.38 -20.38 2.12
N GLU A 240 -9.12 -20.12 1.82
CA GLU A 240 -7.97 -20.50 2.64
C GLU A 240 -7.45 -19.34 3.49
N GLN A 241 -6.77 -19.68 4.59
CA GLN A 241 -6.06 -18.71 5.41
C GLN A 241 -4.73 -18.34 4.75
N TRP A 242 -4.21 -17.16 5.09
CA TRP A 242 -2.87 -16.78 4.70
C TRP A 242 -1.83 -17.67 5.40
N VAL A 243 -0.68 -17.88 4.75
CA VAL A 243 0.49 -18.51 5.36
C VAL A 243 1.56 -17.47 5.65
N PHE A 244 2.24 -17.60 6.79
CA PHE A 244 3.38 -16.77 7.13
C PHE A 244 4.60 -17.20 6.32
N ALA A 245 4.74 -16.63 5.13
CA ALA A 245 5.82 -16.92 4.21
C ALA A 245 7.16 -16.30 4.63
N GLY A 246 7.12 -15.16 5.35
CA GLY A 246 8.31 -14.34 5.61
C GLY A 246 8.58 -13.40 4.44
N SER A 247 9.74 -12.76 4.33
CA SER A 247 10.06 -11.97 3.14
C SER A 247 11.56 -11.95 2.94
N GLN A 248 11.99 -11.41 1.81
CA GLN A 248 13.39 -11.30 1.46
C GLN A 248 14.02 -10.07 2.11
N LEU A 249 15.30 -10.19 2.44
CA LEU A 249 16.14 -9.05 2.74
C LEU A 249 16.92 -8.71 1.47
N TRP A 250 16.81 -7.47 1.03
CA TRP A 250 17.56 -6.95 -0.11
C TRP A 250 18.51 -5.86 0.38
N THR A 251 19.78 -5.92 -0.01
CA THR A 251 20.75 -4.87 0.32
C THR A 251 21.04 -4.07 -0.92
N ASP A 252 20.79 -2.76 -0.85
CA ASP A 252 21.07 -1.86 -1.95
C ASP A 252 22.59 -1.86 -2.24
N PRO A 253 23.01 -2.14 -3.50
CA PRO A 253 24.42 -2.24 -3.83
C PRO A 253 25.14 -0.88 -3.77
N VAL A 254 24.43 0.25 -3.80
CA VAL A 254 24.97 1.61 -3.79
C VAL A 254 25.21 2.09 -2.37
N ASP A 255 24.16 2.17 -1.55
CA ASP A 255 24.25 2.76 -0.20
C ASP A 255 24.46 1.72 0.93
N LYS A 256 24.40 0.42 0.60
CA LYS A 256 24.57 -0.72 1.50
C LYS A 256 23.50 -0.84 2.59
N VAL A 257 22.36 -0.18 2.43
CA VAL A 257 21.23 -0.32 3.34
C VAL A 257 20.48 -1.60 3.04
N THR A 258 20.19 -2.39 4.08
CA THR A 258 19.35 -3.59 3.98
C THR A 258 17.88 -3.22 4.21
N HIS A 259 17.05 -3.59 3.25
CA HIS A 259 15.61 -3.43 3.24
C HIS A 259 14.93 -4.79 3.41
N TYR A 260 13.84 -4.80 4.17
CA TYR A 260 12.92 -5.94 4.21
C TYR A 260 11.88 -5.73 3.12
N SER A 261 11.84 -6.60 2.11
CA SER A 261 11.12 -6.31 0.87
C SER A 261 9.64 -6.03 1.08
N ALA A 262 8.96 -6.76 1.98
CA ALA A 262 7.54 -6.51 2.26
C ALA A 262 7.24 -5.12 2.85
N ASP A 263 8.24 -4.36 3.33
CA ASP A 263 8.03 -2.96 3.76
C ASP A 263 7.62 -2.06 2.57
N SER A 264 7.80 -2.52 1.31
CA SER A 264 7.35 -1.80 0.11
C SER A 264 5.84 -1.90 -0.15
N GLY A 265 5.09 -2.73 0.60
CA GLY A 265 3.65 -2.86 0.46
C GLY A 265 3.09 -4.27 0.62
N ASP A 266 3.92 -5.30 0.41
CA ASP A 266 3.48 -6.70 0.30
C ASP A 266 3.30 -7.38 1.68
N MET A 267 2.46 -6.79 2.54
CA MET A 267 2.26 -7.26 3.92
C MET A 267 1.33 -8.46 4.02
N ILE A 268 0.09 -8.34 3.55
CA ILE A 268 -0.88 -9.44 3.51
C ILE A 268 -1.43 -9.52 2.09
N CYS A 269 -0.90 -10.43 1.29
CA CYS A 269 -1.17 -10.55 -0.14
C CYS A 269 -2.36 -11.46 -0.44
N VAL A 270 -3.09 -11.17 -1.52
CA VAL A 270 -4.06 -12.09 -2.13
C VAL A 270 -3.64 -12.51 -3.55
N SER A 271 -2.60 -11.86 -4.09
CA SER A 271 -1.83 -12.27 -5.28
C SER A 271 -0.40 -12.62 -4.86
N ASN A 272 0.22 -13.60 -5.51
CA ASN A 272 1.51 -14.09 -5.02
C ASN A 272 2.68 -13.17 -5.42
N PHE A 273 3.40 -12.65 -4.42
CA PHE A 273 4.62 -11.86 -4.59
C PHE A 273 5.81 -12.52 -3.90
N SER A 274 6.98 -12.53 -4.55
CA SER A 274 8.21 -13.10 -3.95
C SER A 274 8.69 -12.30 -2.72
N SER A 275 8.16 -11.08 -2.55
CA SER A 275 8.35 -10.18 -1.43
C SER A 275 7.24 -10.27 -0.36
N ALA A 276 6.18 -11.06 -0.54
CA ALA A 276 5.02 -11.13 0.36
C ALA A 276 5.35 -11.68 1.74
N MET A 277 4.97 -10.98 2.82
CA MET A 277 5.11 -11.46 4.21
C MET A 277 4.09 -12.54 4.60
N LEU A 278 2.82 -12.26 4.36
CA LEU A 278 1.70 -13.21 4.45
C LEU A 278 1.10 -13.33 3.05
N ASP A 279 0.89 -14.55 2.59
CA ASP A 279 0.44 -14.80 1.21
C ASP A 279 -0.56 -15.96 1.18
N VAL A 280 -1.33 -16.07 0.10
CA VAL A 280 -2.26 -17.19 -0.12
C VAL A 280 -1.48 -18.44 -0.56
N PRO A 281 -1.75 -19.63 0.01
CA PRO A 281 -0.95 -20.85 -0.19
C PRO A 281 -1.25 -21.59 -1.51
N PHE A 282 -1.77 -20.88 -2.50
CA PHE A 282 -2.13 -21.41 -3.81
C PHE A 282 -1.75 -20.39 -4.88
N SER A 283 -1.72 -20.84 -6.15
CA SER A 283 -1.41 -19.97 -7.28
C SER A 283 -2.43 -18.85 -7.43
N SER A 284 -2.00 -17.63 -7.17
CA SER A 284 -2.77 -16.41 -7.39
C SER A 284 -1.96 -15.40 -8.18
N SER A 285 -2.47 -15.03 -9.35
CA SER A 285 -1.74 -14.18 -10.31
C SER A 285 -1.54 -12.76 -9.77
N ALA A 286 -0.32 -12.25 -9.92
CA ALA A 286 0.08 -10.87 -9.67
C ALA A 286 0.17 -10.04 -10.97
N GLN A 287 -0.28 -10.58 -12.10
CA GLN A 287 -0.26 -9.85 -13.38
C GLN A 287 -1.47 -8.93 -13.48
N ALA A 288 -1.23 -7.65 -13.77
CA ALA A 288 -2.27 -6.67 -14.05
C ALA A 288 -3.20 -7.16 -15.17
N GLY A 289 -4.48 -7.32 -14.86
CA GLY A 289 -5.52 -7.87 -15.76
C GLY A 289 -5.93 -9.31 -15.46
N ASN A 290 -5.12 -10.06 -14.72
CA ASN A 290 -5.38 -11.44 -14.32
C ASN A 290 -5.49 -11.58 -12.78
N LEU A 291 -5.88 -10.52 -12.08
CA LEU A 291 -6.08 -10.55 -10.64
C LEU A 291 -7.33 -11.37 -10.30
N LEU A 292 -7.17 -12.34 -9.39
CA LEU A 292 -8.23 -13.30 -9.06
C LEU A 292 -9.28 -12.75 -8.10
N PHE A 293 -8.93 -11.72 -7.32
CA PHE A 293 -9.75 -11.27 -6.20
C PHE A 293 -10.14 -9.79 -6.32
N LEU A 294 -11.35 -9.51 -5.83
CA LEU A 294 -11.93 -8.17 -5.71
C LEU A 294 -12.25 -7.86 -4.25
N ALA A 295 -12.30 -6.57 -3.92
CA ALA A 295 -12.86 -6.12 -2.65
C ALA A 295 -14.38 -6.37 -2.59
N HIS A 296 -14.85 -7.06 -1.54
CA HIS A 296 -16.27 -7.40 -1.34
C HIS A 296 -16.99 -6.21 -0.67
N THR A 297 -17.38 -5.23 -1.48
CA THR A 297 -17.87 -3.91 -1.05
C THR A 297 -18.92 -3.95 0.06
N GLU A 298 -19.86 -4.89 0.01
CA GLU A 298 -20.98 -5.03 0.96
C GLU A 298 -20.55 -5.49 2.36
N LYS A 299 -19.35 -6.08 2.47
CA LYS A 299 -18.78 -6.57 3.74
C LYS A 299 -17.81 -5.59 4.38
N ILE A 300 -17.25 -4.67 3.60
CA ILE A 300 -16.22 -3.73 4.02
C ILE A 300 -16.91 -2.42 4.47
N PRO A 301 -16.65 -1.91 5.69
CA PRO A 301 -17.21 -0.64 6.16
C PRO A 301 -16.66 0.54 5.33
N GLU A 302 -17.19 1.74 5.56
CA GLU A 302 -16.82 2.93 4.78
C GLU A 302 -15.30 3.21 4.80
N GLN A 303 -14.81 3.85 3.74
CA GLN A 303 -13.42 4.29 3.66
C GLN A 303 -13.07 5.17 4.86
N ALA A 304 -11.82 5.12 5.29
CA ALA A 304 -11.30 5.76 6.49
C ALA A 304 -11.89 5.26 7.82
N THR A 305 -12.69 4.18 7.83
CA THR A 305 -13.06 3.50 9.08
C THR A 305 -11.81 2.93 9.74
N SER A 306 -11.47 3.39 10.95
CA SER A 306 -10.36 2.79 11.72
C SER A 306 -10.71 1.37 12.13
N VAL A 307 -9.77 0.46 11.90
CA VAL A 307 -9.87 -0.96 12.17
C VAL A 307 -8.67 -1.43 12.98
N ARG A 308 -8.82 -2.57 13.64
CA ARG A 308 -7.71 -3.34 14.22
C ARG A 308 -7.69 -4.72 13.59
N LEU A 309 -6.60 -5.04 12.94
CA LEU A 309 -6.29 -6.39 12.49
C LEU A 309 -5.84 -7.22 13.69
N VAL A 310 -6.35 -8.44 13.80
CA VAL A 310 -5.92 -9.43 14.79
C VAL A 310 -5.40 -10.64 14.03
N LEU A 311 -4.09 -10.84 14.07
CA LEU A 311 -3.42 -11.96 13.42
C LEU A 311 -3.20 -13.07 14.45
N VAL A 312 -3.75 -14.24 14.16
CA VAL A 312 -3.75 -15.42 15.04
C VAL A 312 -3.05 -16.57 14.32
N PRO A 313 -1.76 -16.83 14.61
CA PRO A 313 -1.06 -17.98 14.08
C PRO A 313 -1.70 -19.30 14.54
N GLN A 314 -1.85 -20.25 13.62
CA GLN A 314 -2.45 -21.54 13.90
C GLN A 314 -1.38 -22.51 14.41
N PHE A 315 -1.29 -22.66 15.72
CA PHE A 315 -0.42 -23.66 16.35
C PHE A 315 -1.13 -25.01 16.42
N GLU A 316 -0.35 -26.09 16.34
CA GLU A 316 -0.89 -27.44 16.51
C GLU A 316 -1.65 -27.57 17.83
N ASN A 317 -2.83 -28.19 17.76
CA ASN A 317 -3.73 -28.42 18.90
C ASN A 317 -4.24 -27.15 19.61
N ASP A 318 -4.23 -25.98 18.94
CA ASP A 318 -4.86 -24.78 19.47
C ASP A 318 -6.32 -24.65 19.01
N PRO A 319 -7.32 -24.96 19.86
CA PRO A 319 -8.72 -24.91 19.46
C PRO A 319 -9.22 -23.47 19.26
N THR A 320 -8.46 -22.46 19.68
CA THR A 320 -8.87 -21.05 19.62
C THR A 320 -8.35 -20.32 18.39
N ALA A 321 -7.51 -20.96 17.57
CA ALA A 321 -6.78 -20.32 16.47
C ALA A 321 -7.69 -19.70 15.38
N THR A 322 -8.93 -20.16 15.26
CA THR A 322 -9.94 -19.64 14.33
C THR A 322 -11.18 -19.08 15.04
N THR A 323 -11.09 -18.82 16.35
CA THR A 323 -12.19 -18.20 17.09
C THR A 323 -12.17 -16.68 16.86
N PRO A 324 -13.31 -16.06 16.50
CA PRO A 324 -13.39 -14.61 16.38
C PRO A 324 -13.03 -13.91 17.70
N PRO A 325 -12.23 -12.84 17.69
CA PRO A 325 -11.98 -12.05 18.89
C PRO A 325 -13.27 -11.36 19.37
N ASP A 326 -13.39 -11.21 20.69
CA ASP A 326 -14.47 -10.44 21.32
C ASP A 326 -14.13 -8.94 21.45
N GLU A 327 -15.09 -8.15 21.94
CA GLU A 327 -15.00 -6.70 22.03
C GLU A 327 -13.82 -6.19 22.89
N THR A 328 -13.30 -7.00 23.81
CA THR A 328 -12.20 -6.59 24.70
C THR A 328 -10.92 -6.26 23.93
N VAL A 329 -10.75 -6.76 22.70
CA VAL A 329 -9.59 -6.44 21.86
C VAL A 329 -9.61 -5.02 21.30
N LEU A 330 -10.75 -4.33 21.40
CA LEU A 330 -10.97 -3.02 20.79
C LEU A 330 -11.52 -1.98 21.80
N PRO A 331 -10.79 -1.71 22.90
CA PRO A 331 -11.19 -0.65 23.83
C PRO A 331 -11.07 0.71 23.15
N VAL A 332 -12.04 1.60 23.38
CA VAL A 332 -11.95 2.99 22.90
C VAL A 332 -10.95 3.75 23.75
N ALA A 333 -10.10 4.56 23.13
CA ALA A 333 -9.22 5.44 23.88
C ALA A 333 -10.05 6.40 24.74
N LYS A 334 -9.87 6.35 26.07
CA LYS A 334 -10.36 7.42 26.93
C LYS A 334 -9.69 8.71 26.47
N LYS A 335 -10.47 9.73 26.07
CA LYS A 335 -9.93 11.05 25.73
C LYS A 335 -8.96 11.46 26.84
N ALA A 336 -7.78 11.94 26.46
CA ALA A 336 -6.71 12.34 27.36
C ALA A 336 -7.04 13.59 28.21
N SER A 337 -8.29 13.79 28.62
CA SER A 337 -8.73 14.89 29.48
C SER A 337 -8.55 14.61 30.99
N GLU A 338 -8.27 13.37 31.40
CA GLU A 338 -8.08 13.06 32.84
C GLU A 338 -6.62 13.20 33.32
N ARG A 339 -5.63 13.27 32.41
CA ARG A 339 -4.22 13.41 32.79
C ARG A 339 -3.81 14.82 33.24
N THR A 340 -4.66 15.83 33.00
CA THR A 340 -4.41 17.21 33.45
C THR A 340 -5.23 17.58 34.69
N ALA A 341 -6.33 16.86 34.97
CA ALA A 341 -7.16 17.09 36.16
C ALA A 341 -6.52 16.52 37.45
N GLY A 342 -5.76 15.42 37.36
CA GLY A 342 -5.10 14.82 38.53
C GLY A 342 -3.84 15.56 39.03
N LYS A 343 -3.35 16.58 38.29
CA LYS A 343 -2.22 17.41 38.72
C LYS A 343 -2.63 18.73 39.38
N SER A 344 -3.85 19.22 39.16
CA SER A 344 -4.28 20.50 39.75
C SER A 344 -4.89 20.38 41.15
N GLU A 345 -5.29 19.19 41.59
CA GLU A 345 -5.79 18.97 42.96
C GLU A 345 -4.68 18.60 43.97
N ALA A 346 -3.55 18.04 43.51
CA ALA A 346 -2.42 17.71 44.38
C ALA A 346 -1.51 18.93 44.71
N GLU A 347 -1.64 20.04 43.99
CA GLU A 347 -0.80 21.23 44.17
C GLU A 347 -1.49 22.34 45.01
N LYS A 348 -2.72 22.11 45.49
CA LYS A 348 -3.50 23.09 46.28
C LYS A 348 -3.61 22.81 47.78
N THR A 349 -2.93 21.80 48.31
CA THR A 349 -2.94 21.44 49.74
C THR A 349 -1.54 21.41 50.38
N GLY A 350 -0.61 22.20 49.85
CA GLY A 350 0.79 22.20 50.28
C GLY A 350 1.38 23.56 50.60
N ASP A 351 0.64 24.50 51.20
CA ASP A 351 1.31 25.65 51.84
C ASP A 351 0.46 26.29 52.95
N ALA A 352 0.66 25.84 54.20
CA ALA A 352 0.32 26.60 55.41
C ALA A 352 0.85 25.91 56.69
N LYS A 353 2.18 25.85 56.88
CA LYS A 353 2.83 25.99 58.21
C LYS A 353 4.36 25.87 58.12
N ALA A 354 5.05 27.00 58.06
CA ALA A 354 6.46 27.10 58.49
C ALA A 354 6.89 28.56 58.74
N LYS A 355 6.54 29.09 59.93
CA LYS A 355 7.25 30.13 60.71
C LYS A 355 6.86 29.78 62.16
N THR A 356 7.74 29.43 63.08
CA THR A 356 8.91 30.11 63.66
C THR A 356 9.63 28.99 64.46
N ASP A 357 10.96 28.86 64.45
CA ASP A 357 11.78 29.49 65.48
C ASP A 357 13.27 29.45 65.13
N SER A 358 13.94 30.53 65.51
CA SER A 358 15.35 30.83 65.37
C SER A 358 16.19 30.31 66.54
N SER A 359 17.39 29.82 66.21
CA SER A 359 18.67 29.96 66.94
C SER A 359 18.72 29.78 68.47
N GLU A 360 19.51 28.81 68.94
CA GLU A 360 20.76 29.12 69.68
C GLU A 360 21.61 27.87 70.01
N LYS A 361 22.90 27.99 69.68
CA LYS A 361 24.12 27.61 70.43
C LYS A 361 24.33 26.19 71.04
N ALA A 362 25.46 25.64 70.58
CA ALA A 362 26.67 25.32 71.33
C ALA A 362 26.92 23.89 71.87
N SER A 363 28.04 23.37 71.37
CA SER A 363 29.09 22.58 72.03
C SER A 363 28.82 21.15 72.53
N GLY A 364 29.67 20.23 72.08
CA GLY A 364 30.34 19.30 73.00
C GLY A 364 30.44 17.84 72.53
N THR A 365 31.69 17.38 72.31
CA THR A 365 32.20 15.98 72.25
C THR A 365 31.75 15.13 71.04
N ARG A 366 32.63 14.50 70.26
CA ARG A 366 33.97 13.96 70.52
C ARG A 366 34.80 13.90 69.24
#